data_AF-A0A1I3AVG3-F1
#
_entry.id   AF-A0A1I3AVG3-F1
#
_cell.length_a   1.000
_cell.length_b   1.000
_cell.length_c   1.000
_cell.angle_alpha   90.00
_cell.angle_beta   90.00
_cell.angle_gamma   90.00
#
_symmetry.space_group_name_H-M   'P 1'
#
loop_
_entity.id
_entity.type
_entity.pdbx_description
1 polymer ?
#
loop_
_entity_poly.entity_id
_entity_poly.type
_entity_poly.pdbx_seq_one_letter_code
_entity_poly.pdbx_strand_id
1 'polypeptide(L)'
;MIKTIEGFMTDKEFYHHLQNEILTFSKEIVLVKINIDDFETVNRFYGEYVGDQVIRNTAKMLVENLREDDLVCRTHKDEFLVMMPDTSRETGNILMEEIRNFRSEHTMMVGEKSLKIRFSAGISSFPHNGKTKEALIEAVDKALVKAKTLGKNRICIAVRDDWVEKRVCITKEMALKLREIASKRNKTESGLIREWLEEMLEKDNV
;
A
#
# COMPACT_ATOMS: atom_id res chain seq x y z
N MET A 1 21.96 -2.81 -15.71
CA MET A 1 20.76 -3.21 -14.93
C MET A 1 19.84 -4.09 -15.79
N ILE A 2 19.26 -5.15 -15.20
CA ILE A 2 18.37 -6.09 -15.89
C ILE A 2 17.11 -5.39 -16.41
N LYS A 3 16.77 -5.65 -17.67
CA LYS A 3 15.62 -5.04 -18.34
C LYS A 3 14.32 -5.79 -18.10
N THR A 4 14.39 -7.12 -18.05
CA THR A 4 13.24 -8.01 -17.90
C THR A 4 13.50 -9.04 -16.82
N ILE A 5 12.42 -9.59 -16.27
CA ILE A 5 12.42 -10.74 -15.36
C ILE A 5 11.57 -11.78 -16.06
N GLU A 6 12.10 -12.99 -16.23
CA GLU A 6 11.37 -14.08 -16.85
C GLU A 6 10.10 -14.41 -16.04
N GLY A 7 8.98 -14.63 -16.74
CA GLY A 7 7.67 -14.87 -16.12
C GLY A 7 6.94 -13.63 -15.59
N PHE A 8 7.56 -12.44 -15.62
CA PHE A 8 6.87 -11.19 -15.28
C PHE A 8 6.22 -10.60 -16.52
N MET A 9 4.95 -10.18 -16.37
CA MET A 9 4.29 -9.39 -17.39
C MET A 9 4.85 -7.97 -17.47
N THR A 10 4.62 -7.32 -18.60
CA THR A 10 4.93 -5.91 -18.79
C THR A 10 3.99 -5.02 -17.98
N ASP A 11 4.42 -3.80 -17.68
CA ASP A 11 3.57 -2.79 -17.03
C ASP A 11 2.32 -2.47 -17.87
N LYS A 12 2.46 -2.43 -19.21
CA LYS A 12 1.34 -2.24 -20.12
C LYS A 12 0.29 -3.35 -20.02
N GLU A 13 0.72 -4.60 -19.98
CA GLU A 13 -0.17 -5.76 -19.78
C GLU A 13 -0.85 -5.69 -18.42
N PHE A 14 -0.08 -5.42 -17.35
CA PHE A 14 -0.60 -5.28 -15.99
C PHE A 14 -1.72 -4.24 -15.91
N TYR A 15 -1.50 -3.03 -16.46
CA TYR A 15 -2.52 -1.99 -16.45
C TYR A 15 -3.74 -2.32 -17.31
N HIS A 16 -3.57 -3.11 -18.37
CA HIS A 16 -4.69 -3.60 -19.16
C HIS A 16 -5.54 -4.60 -18.35
N HIS A 17 -4.91 -5.54 -17.65
CA HIS A 17 -5.60 -6.47 -16.75
C HIS A 17 -6.34 -5.72 -15.62
N LEU A 18 -5.67 -4.78 -14.95
CA LEU A 18 -6.29 -3.95 -13.91
C LEU A 18 -7.51 -3.19 -14.42
N GLN A 19 -7.43 -2.61 -15.63
CA GLN A 19 -8.57 -1.94 -16.25
C GLN A 19 -9.74 -2.90 -16.49
N ASN A 20 -9.46 -4.10 -17.01
CA ASN A 20 -10.49 -5.09 -17.30
C ASN A 20 -11.17 -5.58 -16.02
N GLU A 21 -10.41 -5.87 -14.97
CA GLU A 21 -10.96 -6.29 -13.66
C GLU A 21 -11.89 -5.23 -13.08
N ILE A 22 -11.47 -3.97 -13.08
CA ILE A 22 -12.29 -2.84 -12.63
C ILE A 22 -13.60 -2.75 -13.42
N LEU A 23 -13.55 -2.96 -14.75
CA LEU A 23 -14.72 -2.90 -15.63
C LEU A 23 -15.74 -4.02 -15.38
N THR A 24 -15.32 -5.14 -14.77
CA THR A 24 -16.28 -6.19 -14.39
C THR A 24 -17.11 -5.82 -13.15
N PHE A 25 -16.67 -4.82 -12.36
CA PHE A 25 -17.33 -4.29 -11.15
C PHE A 25 -17.81 -5.35 -10.13
N SER A 26 -17.25 -6.57 -10.16
CA SER A 26 -17.85 -7.69 -9.46
C SER A 26 -17.25 -7.93 -8.07
N LYS A 27 -15.99 -7.55 -7.83
CA LYS A 27 -15.20 -7.93 -6.65
C LYS A 27 -14.20 -6.85 -6.24
N GLU A 28 -13.75 -6.91 -4.99
CA GLU A 28 -12.68 -6.05 -4.49
C GLU A 28 -11.34 -6.43 -5.15
N ILE A 29 -10.52 -5.41 -5.40
CA ILE A 29 -9.17 -5.58 -5.94
C ILE A 29 -8.22 -4.82 -5.04
N VAL A 30 -7.15 -5.46 -4.60
CA VAL A 30 -6.05 -4.75 -3.91
C VAL A 30 -4.93 -4.48 -4.90
N LEU A 31 -4.51 -3.22 -4.97
CA LEU A 31 -3.34 -2.80 -5.72
C LEU A 31 -2.23 -2.43 -4.73
N VAL A 32 -1.05 -3.02 -4.90
CA VAL A 32 0.12 -2.75 -4.07
C VAL A 32 1.22 -2.24 -4.95
N LYS A 33 1.87 -1.16 -4.50
CA LYS A 33 3.06 -0.62 -5.13
C LYS A 33 4.23 -0.72 -4.19
N ILE A 34 5.26 -1.43 -4.61
CA ILE A 34 6.41 -1.82 -3.80
C ILE A 34 7.65 -1.14 -4.38
N ASN A 35 8.49 -0.56 -3.53
CA ASN A 35 9.79 -0.04 -3.93
C ASN A 35 10.88 -0.44 -2.93
N ILE A 36 11.97 -1.01 -3.43
CA ILE A 36 13.11 -1.43 -2.61
C ILE A 36 13.75 -0.21 -1.95
N ASP A 37 13.94 -0.26 -0.62
CA ASP A 37 14.53 0.84 0.12
C ASP A 37 16.02 0.96 -0.18
N ASP A 38 16.46 2.20 -0.49
CA ASP A 38 17.87 2.53 -0.69
C ASP A 38 18.56 1.73 -1.82
N PHE A 39 17.80 1.34 -2.84
CA PHE A 39 18.32 0.55 -3.96
C PHE A 39 19.48 1.23 -4.71
N GLU A 40 19.43 2.55 -4.89
CA GLU A 40 20.54 3.30 -5.49
C GLU A 40 21.83 3.19 -4.66
N THR A 41 21.70 3.17 -3.33
CA THR A 41 22.81 2.95 -2.42
C THR A 41 23.41 1.56 -2.60
N VAL A 42 22.58 0.53 -2.80
CA VAL A 42 23.06 -0.82 -3.12
C VAL A 42 23.87 -0.82 -4.42
N ASN A 43 23.35 -0.21 -5.48
CA ASN A 43 24.08 -0.11 -6.76
C ASN A 43 25.40 0.63 -6.61
N ARG A 44 25.42 1.73 -5.86
CA ARG A 44 26.63 2.54 -5.65
C ARG A 44 27.72 1.78 -4.89
N PHE A 45 27.36 0.99 -3.88
CA PHE A 45 28.34 0.28 -3.06
C PHE A 45 28.74 -1.10 -3.60
N TYR A 46 27.83 -1.80 -4.27
CA TYR A 46 28.03 -3.19 -4.65
C TYR A 46 28.02 -3.43 -6.17
N GLY A 47 27.71 -2.40 -6.96
CA GLY A 47 27.64 -2.45 -8.42
C GLY A 47 26.31 -2.96 -8.95
N GLU A 48 26.03 -2.67 -10.22
CA GLU A 48 24.76 -3.01 -10.88
C GLU A 48 24.47 -4.51 -10.89
N TYR A 49 25.50 -5.36 -10.98
CA TYR A 49 25.31 -6.82 -10.92
C TYR A 49 24.63 -7.24 -9.63
N VAL A 50 25.04 -6.66 -8.49
CA VAL A 50 24.41 -6.97 -7.20
C VAL A 50 23.01 -6.39 -7.13
N GLY A 51 22.78 -5.19 -7.65
CA GLY A 51 21.43 -4.62 -7.79
C GLY A 51 20.50 -5.51 -8.60
N ASP A 52 20.98 -6.07 -9.70
CA ASP A 52 20.21 -7.00 -10.53
C ASP A 52 19.82 -8.28 -9.77
N GLN A 53 20.71 -8.78 -8.90
CA GLN A 53 20.39 -9.93 -8.04
C GLN A 53 19.39 -9.56 -6.94
N VAL A 54 19.47 -8.35 -6.39
CA VAL A 54 18.46 -7.83 -5.44
C VAL A 54 17.08 -7.77 -6.09
N ILE A 55 16.98 -7.27 -7.32
CA ILE A 55 15.72 -7.24 -8.08
C ILE A 55 15.19 -8.65 -8.30
N ARG A 56 16.02 -9.58 -8.79
CA ARG A 56 15.59 -10.97 -9.06
C ARG A 56 15.14 -11.69 -7.79
N ASN A 57 15.85 -11.52 -6.68
CA ASN A 57 15.47 -12.15 -5.41
C ASN A 57 14.16 -11.57 -4.87
N THR A 58 13.97 -10.25 -4.99
CA THR A 58 12.71 -9.60 -4.60
C THR A 58 11.55 -10.11 -5.46
N ALA A 59 11.74 -10.18 -6.78
CA ALA A 59 10.75 -10.73 -7.70
C ALA A 59 10.38 -12.18 -7.36
N LYS A 60 11.38 -13.04 -7.12
CA LYS A 60 11.17 -14.43 -6.72
C LYS A 60 10.39 -14.52 -5.41
N MET A 61 10.78 -13.75 -4.40
CA MET A 61 10.08 -13.71 -3.12
C MET A 61 8.60 -13.29 -3.28
N LEU A 62 8.31 -12.31 -4.14
CA LEU A 62 6.92 -11.92 -4.41
C LEU A 62 6.15 -13.09 -5.02
N VAL A 63 6.66 -13.71 -6.09
CA VAL A 63 5.99 -14.83 -6.75
C VAL A 63 5.77 -16.02 -5.82
N GLU A 64 6.73 -16.34 -4.94
CA GLU A 64 6.61 -17.46 -3.98
C GLU A 64 5.55 -17.24 -2.89
N ASN A 65 5.14 -15.99 -2.63
CA ASN A 65 4.15 -15.66 -1.60
C ASN A 65 2.79 -15.25 -2.17
N LEU A 66 2.70 -15.02 -3.48
CA LEU A 66 1.47 -14.63 -4.17
C LEU A 66 0.72 -15.87 -4.66
N ARG A 67 -0.61 -15.72 -4.80
CA ARG A 67 -1.48 -16.76 -5.36
C ARG A 67 -1.33 -16.85 -6.87
N GLU A 68 -1.84 -17.92 -7.47
CA GLU A 68 -1.80 -18.10 -8.93
C GLU A 68 -2.56 -17.00 -9.69
N ASP A 69 -3.67 -16.50 -9.12
CA ASP A 69 -4.48 -15.43 -9.70
C ASP A 69 -3.94 -14.02 -9.42
N ASP A 70 -2.96 -13.88 -8.52
CA ASP A 70 -2.34 -12.59 -8.23
C ASP A 70 -1.38 -12.22 -9.35
N LEU A 71 -1.45 -10.98 -9.82
CA LEU A 71 -0.56 -10.49 -10.87
C LEU A 71 0.57 -9.67 -10.27
N VAL A 72 1.77 -9.83 -10.82
CA VAL A 72 2.93 -9.01 -10.47
C VAL A 72 3.64 -8.52 -11.72
N CYS A 73 4.01 -7.23 -11.74
CA CYS A 73 4.85 -6.67 -12.76
C CYS A 73 5.96 -5.80 -12.14
N ARG A 74 7.00 -5.54 -12.93
CA ARG A 74 8.04 -4.56 -12.58
C ARG A 74 7.85 -3.34 -13.46
N THR A 75 7.65 -2.17 -12.87
CA THR A 75 7.36 -0.93 -13.60
C THR A 75 8.65 -0.19 -13.96
N HIS A 76 9.46 0.16 -12.96
CA HIS A 76 10.67 0.95 -13.16
C HIS A 76 11.75 0.60 -12.15
N LYS A 77 12.98 0.34 -12.61
CA LYS A 77 14.17 0.08 -11.78
C LYS A 77 13.94 -0.95 -10.67
N ASP A 78 13.53 -0.53 -9.49
CA ASP A 78 13.38 -1.29 -8.25
C ASP A 78 11.95 -1.29 -7.72
N GLU A 79 11.00 -0.93 -8.59
CA GLU A 79 9.58 -0.82 -8.30
C GLU A 79 8.78 -1.97 -8.92
N PHE A 80 7.84 -2.49 -8.13
CA PHE A 80 6.92 -3.54 -8.50
C PHE A 80 5.48 -3.12 -8.25
N LEU A 81 4.57 -3.61 -9.08
CA LEU A 81 3.14 -3.57 -8.81
C LEU A 81 2.62 -4.98 -8.62
N VAL A 82 1.71 -5.14 -7.66
CA VAL A 82 0.97 -6.37 -7.40
C VAL A 82 -0.52 -6.05 -7.44
N MET A 83 -1.29 -6.86 -8.15
CA MET A 83 -2.75 -6.83 -8.15
C MET A 83 -3.24 -8.14 -7.55
N MET A 84 -4.06 -8.05 -6.50
CA MET A 84 -4.72 -9.20 -5.88
C MET A 84 -6.23 -9.09 -6.12
N PRO A 85 -6.78 -9.82 -7.11
CA PRO A 85 -8.21 -9.90 -7.32
C PRO A 85 -8.91 -10.59 -6.14
N ASP A 86 -10.21 -10.29 -5.96
CA ASP A 86 -11.06 -10.94 -4.94
C ASP A 86 -10.46 -10.95 -3.54
N THR A 87 -9.77 -9.86 -3.20
CA THR A 87 -9.00 -9.75 -1.97
C THR A 87 -9.43 -8.50 -1.23
N SER A 88 -9.76 -8.64 0.05
CA SER A 88 -10.03 -7.48 0.89
C SER A 88 -8.73 -6.74 1.22
N ARG A 89 -8.84 -5.43 1.37
CA ARG A 89 -7.70 -4.56 1.73
C ARG A 89 -6.97 -5.04 2.98
N GLU A 90 -7.69 -5.53 3.98
CA GLU A 90 -7.13 -6.05 5.22
C GLU A 90 -6.30 -7.33 4.97
N THR A 91 -6.82 -8.25 4.14
CA THR A 91 -6.10 -9.47 3.76
C THR A 91 -4.85 -9.16 2.95
N GLY A 92 -4.96 -8.26 1.97
CA GLY A 92 -3.81 -7.81 1.18
C GLY A 92 -2.75 -7.12 2.04
N ASN A 93 -3.16 -6.35 3.05
CA ASN A 93 -2.22 -5.74 4.00
C ASN A 93 -1.52 -6.78 4.89
N ILE A 94 -2.23 -7.79 5.38
CA ILE A 94 -1.65 -8.88 6.18
C ILE A 94 -0.58 -9.60 5.37
N LEU A 95 -0.90 -10.05 4.15
CA LEU A 95 0.04 -10.74 3.27
C LEU A 95 1.27 -9.88 2.98
N MET A 96 1.08 -8.61 2.66
CA MET A 96 2.20 -7.71 2.37
C MET A 96 3.07 -7.46 3.60
N GLU A 97 2.49 -7.37 4.79
CA GLU A 97 3.24 -7.23 6.05
C GLU A 97 4.05 -8.50 6.37
N GLU A 98 3.51 -9.69 6.10
CA GLU A 98 4.24 -10.96 6.22
C GLU A 98 5.47 -10.99 5.30
N ILE A 99 5.28 -10.66 4.02
CA ILE A 99 6.37 -10.58 3.03
C ILE A 99 7.41 -9.54 3.46
N ARG A 100 6.97 -8.37 3.94
CA ARG A 100 7.85 -7.29 4.40
C ARG A 100 8.67 -7.71 5.61
N ASN A 101 8.04 -8.31 6.61
CA ASN A 101 8.69 -8.80 7.82
C ASN A 101 9.72 -9.87 7.48
N PHE A 102 9.32 -10.88 6.68
CA PHE A 102 10.24 -11.91 6.20
C PHE A 102 11.47 -11.31 5.55
N ARG A 103 11.29 -10.36 4.61
CA ARG A 103 12.42 -9.72 3.93
C ARG A 103 13.30 -8.90 4.88
N SER A 104 12.72 -8.21 5.85
CA SER A 104 13.43 -7.35 6.80
C SER A 104 14.23 -8.12 7.85
N GLU A 105 13.80 -9.33 8.18
CA GLU A 105 14.43 -10.21 9.17
C GLU A 105 15.52 -11.07 8.55
N HIS A 106 15.36 -11.48 7.29
CA HIS A 106 16.31 -12.34 6.60
C HIS A 106 17.30 -11.53 5.75
N THR A 107 18.56 -11.93 5.73
CA THR A 107 19.51 -11.43 4.74
C THR A 107 19.38 -12.20 3.44
N MET A 108 19.78 -11.57 2.33
CA MET A 108 19.92 -12.25 1.05
C MET A 108 21.40 -12.42 0.72
N MET A 109 21.74 -13.62 0.24
CA MET A 109 23.10 -13.93 -0.21
C MET A 109 23.24 -13.61 -1.69
N VAL A 110 24.25 -12.81 -2.04
CA VAL A 110 24.63 -12.52 -3.43
C VAL A 110 26.10 -12.85 -3.59
N GLY A 111 26.38 -14.08 -4.05
CA GLY A 111 27.71 -14.67 -3.96
C GLY A 111 28.13 -14.78 -2.49
N GLU A 112 29.27 -14.19 -2.15
CA GLU A 112 29.79 -14.15 -0.77
C GLU A 112 29.24 -12.99 0.07
N LYS A 113 28.41 -12.11 -0.51
CA LYS A 113 27.88 -10.92 0.18
C LYS A 113 26.56 -11.25 0.87
N SER A 114 26.43 -10.88 2.13
CA SER A 114 25.17 -10.90 2.89
C SER A 114 24.57 -9.51 2.92
N LEU A 115 23.41 -9.31 2.30
CA LEU A 115 22.75 -8.03 2.16
C LEU A 115 21.45 -8.01 2.96
N LYS A 116 21.27 -6.96 3.76
CA LYS A 116 19.99 -6.68 4.43
C LYS A 116 19.18 -5.71 3.57
N ILE A 117 18.26 -6.24 2.79
CA ILE A 117 17.38 -5.47 1.92
C ILE A 117 16.02 -5.30 2.60
N ARG A 118 15.42 -4.14 2.41
CA ARG A 118 14.09 -3.79 2.89
C ARG A 118 13.31 -3.18 1.74
N PHE A 119 12.00 -3.16 1.85
CA PHE A 119 11.15 -2.43 0.93
C PHE A 119 10.08 -1.68 1.70
N SER A 120 9.56 -0.65 1.04
CA SER A 120 8.34 0.03 1.46
C SER A 120 7.26 -0.18 0.42
N ALA A 121 6.01 -0.19 0.84
CA ALA A 121 4.89 -0.36 -0.07
C ALA A 121 3.72 0.58 0.26
N GLY A 122 2.98 0.95 -0.79
CA GLY A 122 1.66 1.55 -0.70
C GLY A 122 0.60 0.51 -1.06
N ILE A 123 -0.57 0.58 -0.44
CA ILE A 123 -1.73 -0.25 -0.76
C ILE A 123 -2.92 0.66 -1.11
N SER A 124 -3.62 0.39 -2.21
CA SER A 124 -4.94 0.92 -2.50
C SER A 124 -5.90 -0.24 -2.82
N SER A 125 -7.19 0.05 -2.81
CA SER A 125 -8.22 -0.98 -3.00
C SER A 125 -9.41 -0.44 -3.79
N PHE A 126 -9.87 -1.20 -4.76
CA PHE A 126 -11.12 -0.97 -5.47
C PHE A 126 -12.29 -1.58 -4.68
N PRO A 127 -13.44 -0.89 -4.55
CA PRO A 127 -13.74 0.47 -5.02
C PRO A 127 -13.42 1.59 -4.00
N HIS A 128 -12.76 1.27 -2.88
CA HIS A 128 -12.60 2.19 -1.74
C HIS A 128 -11.67 3.39 -1.99
N ASN A 129 -10.68 3.23 -2.87
CA ASN A 129 -9.69 4.25 -3.24
C ASN A 129 -9.88 4.67 -4.70
N GLY A 130 -11.13 4.68 -5.16
CA GLY A 130 -11.52 5.11 -6.49
C GLY A 130 -12.18 4.01 -7.32
N LYS A 131 -12.91 4.46 -8.36
CA LYS A 131 -13.61 3.59 -9.32
C LYS A 131 -12.90 3.49 -10.68
N THR A 132 -11.76 4.16 -10.83
CA THR A 132 -10.96 4.18 -12.05
C THR A 132 -9.56 3.65 -11.77
N LYS A 133 -8.92 3.13 -12.82
CA LYS A 133 -7.52 2.69 -12.77
C LYS A 133 -6.62 3.82 -12.28
N GLU A 134 -6.85 5.03 -12.79
CA GLU A 134 -6.05 6.22 -12.48
C GLU A 134 -6.14 6.60 -11.00
N ALA A 135 -7.35 6.54 -10.40
CA ALA A 135 -7.55 6.84 -8.99
C ALA A 135 -6.83 5.83 -8.08
N LEU A 136 -6.91 4.54 -8.39
CA LEU A 136 -6.20 3.50 -7.63
C LEU A 136 -4.68 3.66 -7.70
N ILE A 137 -4.14 4.01 -8.88
CA ILE A 137 -2.71 4.28 -9.07
C ILE A 137 -2.29 5.51 -8.27
N GLU A 138 -3.04 6.60 -8.36
CA GLU A 138 -2.75 7.81 -7.59
C GLU A 138 -2.78 7.55 -6.08
N ALA A 139 -3.76 6.78 -5.60
CA ALA A 139 -3.90 6.41 -4.21
C ALA A 139 -2.73 5.55 -3.71
N VAL A 140 -2.33 4.53 -4.49
CA VAL A 140 -1.21 3.64 -4.11
C VAL A 140 0.12 4.38 -4.13
N ASP A 141 0.31 5.32 -5.06
CA ASP A 141 1.48 6.21 -5.12
C ASP A 141 1.59 7.09 -3.88
N LYS A 142 0.51 7.77 -3.51
CA LYS A 142 0.46 8.59 -2.28
C LYS A 142 0.77 7.76 -1.05
N ALA A 143 0.23 6.54 -0.98
CA ALA A 143 0.49 5.62 0.11
C ALA A 143 1.96 5.19 0.18
N LEU A 144 2.59 4.85 -0.96
CA LEU A 144 4.02 4.51 -1.01
C LEU A 144 4.90 5.69 -0.60
N VAL A 145 4.60 6.90 -1.09
CA VAL A 145 5.32 8.12 -0.67
C VAL A 145 5.22 8.31 0.84
N LYS A 146 4.02 8.14 1.42
CA LYS A 146 3.81 8.18 2.88
C LYS A 146 4.65 7.13 3.61
N ALA A 147 4.75 5.91 3.09
CA ALA A 147 5.59 4.86 3.67
C ALA A 147 7.07 5.26 3.70
N LYS A 148 7.58 5.84 2.60
CA LYS A 148 8.96 6.31 2.51
C LYS A 148 9.23 7.49 3.45
N THR A 149 8.33 8.46 3.53
CA THR A 149 8.51 9.66 4.38
C THR A 149 8.43 9.37 5.87
N LEU A 150 7.66 8.36 6.27
CA LEU A 150 7.56 7.95 7.68
C LEU A 150 8.75 7.09 8.16
N GLY A 151 9.78 6.89 7.33
CA GLY A 151 11.01 6.20 7.73
C GLY A 151 11.24 4.85 7.08
N LYS A 152 10.57 4.57 5.94
CA LYS A 152 10.78 3.37 5.11
C LYS A 152 10.45 2.06 5.85
N ASN A 153 10.78 0.91 5.24
CA ASN A 153 10.54 -0.45 5.75
C ASN A 153 9.14 -0.64 6.31
N ARG A 154 8.13 -0.14 5.59
CA ARG A 154 6.73 -0.16 6.07
C ARG A 154 5.75 -0.20 4.91
N ILE A 155 4.54 -0.60 5.25
CA ILE A 155 3.38 -0.48 4.37
C ILE A 155 2.51 0.67 4.88
N CYS A 156 2.00 1.46 3.93
CA CYS A 156 0.94 2.42 4.19
C CYS A 156 -0.26 2.07 3.33
N ILE A 157 -1.45 2.13 3.92
CA ILE A 157 -2.71 1.97 3.21
C ILE A 157 -3.22 3.34 2.80
N ALA A 158 -3.67 3.46 1.56
CA ALA A 158 -4.32 4.65 1.03
C ALA A 158 -5.61 4.92 1.83
N VAL A 159 -5.76 6.16 2.28
CA VAL A 159 -7.00 6.63 2.87
C VAL A 159 -8.08 6.56 1.80
N ARG A 160 -9.29 6.15 2.18
CA ARG A 160 -10.39 6.06 1.21
C ARG A 160 -10.64 7.42 0.56
N ASP A 161 -10.99 7.43 -0.72
CA ASP A 161 -11.17 8.66 -1.49
C ASP A 161 -12.41 9.46 -1.02
N ASP A 162 -13.37 8.79 -0.40
CA ASP A 162 -14.54 9.41 0.24
C ASP A 162 -14.24 9.99 1.62
N TRP A 163 -13.05 9.76 2.17
CA TRP A 163 -12.68 10.20 3.52
C TRP A 163 -11.76 11.41 3.47
N VAL A 164 -12.21 12.51 4.09
CA VAL A 164 -11.40 13.72 4.26
C VAL A 164 -11.06 13.89 5.73
N GLU A 165 -9.76 13.88 6.06
CA GLU A 165 -9.30 14.23 7.40
C GLU A 165 -9.46 15.73 7.65
N LYS A 166 -10.21 16.10 8.68
CA LYS A 166 -10.37 17.48 9.14
C LYS A 166 -9.69 17.64 10.50
N ARG A 167 -8.71 18.56 10.57
CA ARG A 167 -8.10 18.97 11.84
C ARG A 167 -8.88 20.14 12.42
N VAL A 168 -9.33 20.02 13.66
CA VAL A 168 -10.10 21.04 14.38
C VAL A 168 -9.45 21.28 15.75
N CYS A 169 -9.34 22.55 16.13
CA CYS A 169 -8.98 22.94 17.49
C CYS A 169 -10.26 23.29 18.25
N ILE A 170 -10.42 22.74 19.46
CA ILE A 170 -11.55 23.02 20.36
C ILE A 170 -11.03 23.59 21.68
N THR A 171 -11.89 24.29 22.42
CA THR A 171 -11.50 24.82 23.73
C THR A 171 -11.32 23.69 24.74
N LYS A 172 -10.55 23.95 25.81
CA LYS A 172 -10.36 22.99 26.91
C LYS A 172 -11.70 22.58 27.53
N GLU A 173 -12.63 23.52 27.67
CA GLU A 173 -13.97 23.25 28.21
C GLU A 173 -14.76 22.29 27.31
N MET A 174 -14.73 22.50 25.98
CA MET A 174 -15.37 21.60 25.02
C MET A 174 -14.78 20.20 25.05
N ALA A 175 -13.45 20.08 25.14
CA ALA A 175 -12.78 18.78 25.25
C ALA A 175 -13.21 18.01 26.51
N LEU A 176 -13.34 18.70 27.65
CA LEU A 176 -13.82 18.08 28.90
C LEU A 176 -15.26 17.59 28.77
N LYS A 177 -16.16 18.41 28.21
CA LYS A 177 -17.56 18.02 27.98
C LYS A 177 -17.66 16.85 27.01
N LEU A 178 -16.90 16.89 25.91
CA LEU A 178 -16.88 15.81 24.92
C LEU A 178 -16.49 14.48 25.56
N ARG A 179 -15.43 14.47 26.39
CA ARG A 179 -14.98 13.28 27.13
C ARG A 179 -16.07 12.72 28.05
N GLU A 180 -16.74 13.59 28.80
CA GLU A 180 -17.80 13.19 29.71
C GLU A 180 -18.97 12.52 28.96
N ILE A 181 -19.39 13.11 27.84
CA ILE A 181 -20.50 12.58 27.03
C ILE A 181 -20.10 11.27 26.34
N ALA A 182 -18.89 11.19 25.79
CA ALA A 182 -18.36 9.99 25.17
C ALA A 182 -18.34 8.81 26.16
N SER A 183 -17.89 9.05 27.40
CA SER A 183 -17.92 8.07 28.49
C SER A 183 -19.34 7.61 28.82
N LYS A 184 -20.28 8.55 29.02
CA LYS A 184 -21.70 8.22 29.29
C LYS A 184 -22.36 7.40 28.19
N ARG A 185 -21.97 7.61 26.93
CA ARG A 185 -22.50 6.90 25.75
C ARG A 185 -21.71 5.64 25.38
N ASN A 186 -20.66 5.28 26.12
CA ASN A 186 -19.74 4.18 25.81
C ASN A 186 -19.18 4.26 24.36
N LYS A 187 -18.78 5.46 23.95
CA LYS A 187 -18.18 5.75 22.63
C LYS A 187 -16.83 6.44 22.80
N THR A 188 -16.01 6.43 21.74
CA THR A 188 -14.81 7.27 21.68
C THR A 188 -15.18 8.72 21.37
N GLU A 189 -14.35 9.69 21.80
CA GLU A 189 -14.55 11.12 21.48
C GLU A 189 -14.68 11.34 19.96
N SER A 190 -13.82 10.70 19.16
CA SER A 190 -13.88 10.77 17.69
C SER A 190 -15.13 10.11 17.09
N GLY A 191 -15.59 8.99 17.68
CA GLY A 191 -16.80 8.32 17.22
C GLY A 191 -18.05 9.18 17.46
N LEU A 192 -18.10 9.86 18.61
CA LEU A 192 -19.20 10.77 18.95
C LEU A 192 -19.21 12.03 18.07
N ILE A 193 -18.04 12.62 17.78
CA ILE A 193 -17.94 13.75 16.83
C ILE A 193 -18.47 13.36 15.46
N ARG A 194 -18.11 12.16 14.97
CA ARG A 194 -18.56 11.68 13.66
C ARG A 194 -20.08 11.53 13.62
N GLU A 195 -20.66 10.84 14.59
CA GLU A 195 -22.11 10.65 14.71
C GLU A 195 -22.86 11.98 14.75
N TRP A 196 -22.39 12.94 15.56
CA TRP A 196 -23.01 14.26 15.61
C TRP A 196 -22.89 15.05 14.31
N LEU A 197 -21.77 14.90 13.59
CA LEU A 197 -21.59 15.52 12.29
C LEU A 197 -22.56 14.91 11.27
N GLU A 198 -22.74 13.59 11.27
CA GLU A 198 -23.72 12.88 10.44
C GLU A 198 -25.15 13.36 10.76
N GLU A 199 -25.55 13.33 12.04
CA GLU A 199 -26.87 13.80 12.49
C GLU A 199 -27.15 15.27 12.13
N MET A 200 -26.12 16.13 12.18
CA MET A 200 -26.23 17.54 11.82
C MET A 200 -26.41 17.71 10.31
N LEU A 201 -25.59 17.03 9.50
CA LEU A 201 -25.66 17.11 8.04
C LEU A 201 -26.97 16.52 7.48
N GLU A 202 -27.48 15.45 8.08
CA GLU A 202 -28.80 14.87 7.72
C GLU A 202 -29.96 15.84 7.98
N LYS A 203 -29.87 16.70 9.00
CA LYS A 203 -30.91 17.70 9.33
C LYS A 203 -30.90 18.90 8.40
N ASP A 204 -29.76 19.21 7.80
CA ASP A 204 -29.57 20.40 6.96
C ASP A 204 -29.88 20.18 5.47
N ASN A 205 -30.31 18.96 5.05
CA ASN A 205 -30.75 18.59 3.70
C ASN A 205 -29.97 19.31 2.56
N VAL A 206 -28.71 18.89 2.37
CA VAL A 206 -28.03 18.91 1.06
C VAL A 206 -27.96 17.50 0.54
#